data_AF-A0A7Y7B272-F1
#
_entry.id   AF-A0A7Y7B272-F1
#
_cell.length_a   1.000
_cell.length_b   1.000
_cell.length_c   1.000
_cell.angle_alpha   90.00
_cell.angle_beta   90.00
_cell.angle_gamma   90.00
#
_symmetry.space_group_name_H-M   'P 1'
#
loop_
_entity.id
_entity.type
_entity.pdbx_description
1 polymer ?
#
loop_
_entity_poly.entity_id
_entity_poly.type
_entity_poly.pdbx_seq_one_letter_code
_entity_poly.pdbx_strand_id
1 'polypeptide(L)'
;MDLADHLVSSTRVGVAKPDREIYEIAVERAGIPADRCLFVDDRKENVETAIALGMTGVHYRTPADLEKMLGFLPVAAAPSGMV
;
A
#
# COMPACT_ATOMS: atom_id res chain seq x y z
N MET A 1 -8.54 -2.48 15.82
CA MET A 1 -7.86 -2.08 14.58
C MET A 1 -6.45 -2.62 14.70
N ASP A 2 -6.19 -3.79 14.09
CA ASP A 2 -4.97 -4.58 14.33
C ASP A 2 -4.36 -5.11 13.02
N LEU A 3 -4.74 -4.52 11.87
CA LEU A 3 -4.31 -4.98 10.55
C LEU A 3 -3.15 -4.14 9.96
N ALA A 4 -2.87 -2.97 10.54
CA ALA A 4 -1.86 -2.06 10.03
C ALA A 4 -1.08 -1.42 11.19
N ASP A 5 0.25 -1.43 11.07
CA ASP A 5 1.16 -0.79 12.02
C ASP A 5 1.04 0.75 11.99
N HIS A 6 0.73 1.30 10.81
CA HIS A 6 0.60 2.74 10.58
C HIS A 6 -0.64 3.10 9.77
N LEU A 7 -1.24 4.24 10.11
CA LEU A 7 -2.43 4.75 9.43
C LEU A 7 -2.19 6.18 8.95
N VAL A 8 -2.11 6.35 7.63
CA VAL A 8 -2.06 7.66 6.95
C VAL A 8 -3.44 7.95 6.40
N SER A 9 -4.08 8.99 6.94
CA SER A 9 -5.42 9.40 6.53
C SER A 9 -5.37 10.84 6.03
N SER A 10 -5.90 11.08 4.83
CA SER A 10 -5.89 12.40 4.20
C SER A 10 -6.56 13.48 5.05
N THR A 11 -7.60 13.13 5.80
CA THR A 11 -8.26 14.07 6.72
C THR A 11 -7.37 14.48 7.90
N ARG A 12 -6.40 13.65 8.27
CA ARG A 12 -5.44 13.93 9.35
C ARG A 12 -4.19 14.67 8.88
N VAL A 13 -3.75 14.41 7.64
CA VAL A 13 -2.52 15.00 7.08
C VAL A 13 -2.78 16.17 6.13
N GLY A 14 -4.03 16.43 5.74
CA GLY A 14 -4.42 17.57 4.90
C GLY A 14 -4.15 17.40 3.40
N VAL A 15 -3.47 16.33 3.00
CA VAL A 15 -3.15 15.99 1.61
C VAL A 15 -3.81 14.68 1.21
N ALA A 16 -4.16 14.54 -0.08
CA ALA A 16 -4.85 13.37 -0.60
C ALA A 16 -4.17 12.85 -1.87
N LYS A 17 -4.27 11.54 -2.11
CA LYS A 17 -3.84 10.95 -3.38
C LYS A 17 -4.63 11.60 -4.54
N PRO A 18 -4.01 11.88 -5.70
CA PRO A 18 -2.68 11.44 -6.12
C PRO A 18 -1.54 12.44 -5.82
N ASP A 19 -1.71 13.38 -4.87
CA ASP A 19 -0.62 14.25 -4.45
C ASP A 19 0.56 13.43 -3.90
N ARG A 20 1.79 13.76 -4.30
CA ARG A 20 3.02 13.03 -3.95
C ARG A 20 3.26 13.04 -2.43
N GLU A 21 2.88 14.10 -1.74
CA GLU A 21 3.19 14.29 -0.31
C GLU A 21 2.60 13.17 0.57
N ILE A 22 1.40 12.66 0.25
CA ILE A 22 0.79 11.58 1.05
C ILE A 22 1.55 10.25 0.95
N TYR A 23 2.20 10.00 -0.19
CA TYR A 23 3.01 8.79 -0.42
C TYR A 23 4.35 8.91 0.31
N GLU A 24 4.96 10.10 0.29
CA GLU A 24 6.20 10.41 1.01
C GLU A 24 5.99 10.24 2.52
N ILE A 25 4.87 10.75 3.07
CA ILE A 25 4.48 10.52 4.48
C ILE A 25 4.32 9.02 4.78
N ALA A 26 3.74 8.24 3.86
CA ALA A 26 3.57 6.80 4.06
C ALA A 26 4.90 6.05 4.06
N VAL A 27 5.82 6.40 3.16
CA VAL A 27 7.18 5.83 3.09
C VAL A 27 7.98 6.18 4.35
N GLU A 28 7.93 7.45 4.77
CA GLU A 28 8.61 7.91 5.98
C GLU A 28 8.13 7.12 7.22
N ARG A 29 6.82 6.97 7.38
CA ARG A 29 6.25 6.21 8.50
C ARG A 29 6.58 4.73 8.44
N ALA A 30 6.60 4.13 7.25
CA ALA A 30 6.99 2.74 7.07
C ALA A 30 8.47 2.50 7.38
N GLY A 31 9.31 3.54 7.37
CA GLY A 31 10.73 3.46 7.72
C GLY A 31 11.56 2.62 6.74
N ILE A 32 11.06 2.38 5.52
CA ILE A 32 11.74 1.62 4.47
C ILE A 32 11.78 2.41 3.16
N PRO A 33 12.80 2.22 2.31
CA PRO A 33 12.90 2.89 1.02
C PRO A 33 11.71 2.61 0.09
N ALA A 34 11.34 3.59 -0.74
CA ALA A 34 10.18 3.50 -1.64
C ALA A 34 10.28 2.33 -2.64
N ASP A 35 11.48 1.99 -3.11
CA ASP A 35 11.73 0.85 -4.00
C ASP A 35 11.49 -0.52 -3.35
N ARG A 36 11.31 -0.56 -2.02
CA ARG A 36 10.90 -1.73 -1.25
C ARG A 36 9.42 -1.70 -0.86
N CYS A 37 8.65 -0.69 -1.31
CA CYS A 37 7.24 -0.57 -1.04
C CYS A 37 6.39 -1.13 -2.19
N LEU A 38 5.33 -1.87 -1.84
CA LEU A 38 4.23 -2.24 -2.73
C LEU A 38 3.03 -1.35 -2.43
N PHE A 39 2.58 -0.59 -3.43
CA PHE A 39 1.38 0.24 -3.36
C PHE A 39 0.24 -0.42 -4.13
N VAL A 40 -0.91 -0.61 -3.46
CA VAL A 40 -2.10 -1.27 -4.00
C VAL A 40 -3.29 -0.31 -3.91
N ASP A 41 -3.92 -0.01 -5.04
CA ASP A 41 -5.05 0.94 -5.12
C ASP A 41 -5.94 0.63 -6.32
N ASP A 42 -7.22 0.95 -6.23
CA ASP A 42 -8.21 0.73 -7.29
C ASP A 42 -8.24 1.86 -8.32
N ARG A 43 -7.59 3.00 -8.05
CA ARG A 43 -7.50 4.12 -8.99
C ARG A 43 -6.13 4.12 -9.68
N LYS A 44 -6.16 3.96 -11.01
CA LYS A 44 -4.96 3.94 -11.86
C LYS A 44 -4.01 5.12 -11.61
N GLU A 45 -4.55 6.34 -11.47
CA GLU A 45 -3.75 7.56 -11.27
C GLU A 45 -2.94 7.54 -9.96
N ASN A 46 -3.49 6.93 -8.91
CA ASN A 46 -2.79 6.80 -7.64
C ASN A 46 -1.60 5.85 -7.77
N VAL A 47 -1.83 4.73 -8.47
CA VAL A 47 -0.80 3.72 -8.75
C VAL A 47 0.32 4.30 -9.61
N GLU A 48 -0.03 5.08 -10.64
CA GLU A 48 0.94 5.75 -11.50
C GLU A 48 1.82 6.74 -10.71
N THR A 49 1.25 7.52 -9.79
CA THR A 49 2.05 8.39 -8.90
C THR A 49 2.98 7.58 -8.01
N ALA A 50 2.51 6.48 -7.40
CA ALA A 50 3.35 5.63 -6.56
C ALA A 50 4.55 5.04 -7.35
N ILE A 51 4.32 4.59 -8.58
CA ILE A 51 5.37 4.10 -9.49
C ILE A 51 6.36 5.22 -9.82
N ALA A 52 5.87 6.43 -10.11
CA ALA A 52 6.73 7.60 -10.38
C ALA A 52 7.57 8.04 -9.16
N LEU A 53 7.21 7.59 -7.97
CA LEU A 53 7.96 7.77 -6.72
C LEU A 53 8.93 6.61 -6.41
N GLY A 54 9.00 5.61 -7.29
CA GLY A 54 9.91 4.47 -7.18
C GLY A 54 9.31 3.22 -6.53
N MET A 55 8.00 3.21 -6.20
CA MET A 55 7.35 2.04 -5.62
C MET A 55 7.00 0.99 -6.68
N THR A 56 6.78 -0.25 -6.24
CA THR A 56 6.03 -1.22 -7.04
C THR A 56 4.54 -0.90 -6.92
N GLY A 57 3.84 -0.73 -8.04
CA GLY A 57 2.42 -0.39 -8.05
C GLY A 57 1.52 -1.51 -8.61
N VAL A 58 0.39 -1.78 -7.94
CA VAL A 58 -0.66 -2.70 -8.40
C VAL A 58 -1.99 -1.95 -8.50
N HIS A 59 -2.53 -1.88 -9.72
CA HIS A 59 -3.89 -1.43 -9.96
C HIS A 59 -4.86 -2.57 -9.67
N TYR A 60 -5.45 -2.52 -8.48
CA TYR A 60 -6.28 -3.58 -7.93
C TYR A 60 -7.69 -3.49 -8.47
N ARG A 61 -8.06 -4.44 -9.32
CA ARG A 61 -9.44 -4.60 -9.83
C ARG A 61 -10.06 -5.89 -9.35
N THR A 62 -9.23 -6.91 -9.15
CA THR A 62 -9.60 -8.25 -8.70
C THR A 62 -8.49 -8.85 -7.82
N PRO A 63 -8.79 -9.86 -6.98
CA PRO A 63 -7.77 -10.57 -6.20
C PRO A 63 -6.60 -11.12 -7.04
N ALA A 64 -6.89 -11.55 -8.27
CA ALA A 64 -5.89 -12.08 -9.20
C ALA A 64 -4.80 -11.07 -9.56
N ASP A 65 -5.08 -9.76 -9.51
CA ASP A 65 -4.07 -8.72 -9.76
C ASP A 65 -2.97 -8.75 -8.69
N LEU A 66 -3.35 -8.99 -7.42
CA LEU A 66 -2.42 -9.06 -6.30
C LEU A 66 -1.72 -10.43 -6.22
N GLU A 67 -2.46 -11.52 -6.45
CA GLU A 67 -1.91 -12.89 -6.48
C GLU A 67 -0.76 -13.02 -7.49
N LYS A 68 -0.92 -12.44 -8.68
CA LYS A 68 0.11 -12.42 -9.72
C LYS A 68 1.37 -11.70 -9.27
N MET A 69 1.23 -10.60 -8.52
CA MET A 69 2.37 -9.85 -8.00
C MET A 69 3.08 -10.66 -6.91
N LEU A 70 2.33 -11.12 -5.91
CA LEU A 70 2.88 -11.78 -4.73
C LEU A 70 3.47 -13.17 -5.02
N GLY A 71 3.29 -13.71 -6.23
CA GLY A 71 3.95 -14.93 -6.69
C GLY A 71 3.51 -16.21 -5.98
N PHE A 72 2.35 -16.20 -5.31
CA PHE A 72 1.82 -17.27 -4.46
C PHE A 72 2.86 -17.90 -3.50
N LEU A 73 3.05 -17.26 -2.35
CA LEU A 73 3.10 -17.99 -1.07
C LEU A 73 1.67 -18.02 -0.53
N PRO A 74 1.11 -19.18 -0.14
CA PRO A 74 -0.19 -19.19 0.53
C PRO A 74 -0.09 -18.29 1.77
N VAL A 75 -0.90 -17.24 1.83
CA VAL A 75 -1.12 -16.49 3.07
C VAL A 75 -1.65 -17.51 4.07
N ALA A 76 -0.81 -17.91 5.02
CA ALA A 76 -1.29 -18.60 6.20
C ALA A 76 -2.33 -17.67 6.82
N ALA A 77 -3.60 -18.10 6.84
CA ALA A 77 -4.64 -17.39 7.55
C ALA A 77 -4.11 -17.11 8.95
N ALA A 78 -4.13 -15.85 9.37
CA ALA A 78 -3.78 -15.48 10.73
C ALA A 78 -4.56 -16.40 11.69
N PRO A 79 -3.91 -17.00 12.69
CA PRO A 79 -4.61 -17.88 13.62
C PRO A 79 -5.77 -17.10 14.21
N SER A 80 -6.99 -17.60 13.97
CA SER A 80 -8.16 -17.13 14.69
C SER A 80 -7.98 -17.56 16.14
N GLY A 81 -7.52 -16.62 16.97
CA GLY A 81 -7.47 -16.79 18.42
C GLY A 81 -6.15 -16.35 19.02
N MET A 82 -6.17 -15.19 19.67
CA MET A 82 -5.63 -15.08 21.03
C MET A 82 -6.37 -13.96 21.76
N VAL A 83 -7.04 -14.38 22.85
CA VAL A 83 -7.83 -13.68 23.89
C VAL A 83 -9.16 -13.01 23.52
#